data_AF-A0A1A8XPH0-F1
#
_entry.id   AF-A0A1A8XPH0-F1
#
_cell.length_a   1.000
_cell.length_b   1.000
_cell.length_c   1.000
_cell.angle_alpha   90.00
_cell.angle_beta   90.00
_cell.angle_gamma   90.00
#
_symmetry.space_group_name_H-M   'P 1'
#
loop_
_entity.id
_entity.type
_entity.pdbx_description
1 polymer ?
#
loop_
_entity_poly.entity_id
_entity_poly.type
_entity_poly.pdbx_seq_one_letter_code
_entity_poly.pdbx_strand_id
1 'polypeptide(L)' 'MGTTVVWSGLVSLVAFKVVDMFIGLRVPEEEEREGLDITSHGESAYHI' A
#
# COMPACT_ATOMS: atom_id res chain seq x y z
N MET A 1 -8.36 -16.15 20.52
CA MET A 1 -7.77 -16.45 19.20
C MET A 1 -8.74 -16.14 18.05
N GLY A 2 -9.92 -16.76 17.97
CA GLY A 2 -10.86 -16.46 16.86
C GLY A 2 -11.41 -15.03 16.85
N THR A 3 -11.72 -14.47 18.02
CA THR A 3 -12.23 -13.09 18.16
C THR A 3 -11.24 -12.05 17.66
N THR A 4 -9.96 -12.19 18.01
CA THR A 4 -8.91 -11.26 17.57
C THR A 4 -8.68 -11.32 16.07
N VAL A 5 -8.79 -12.49 15.45
CA VAL A 5 -8.69 -12.67 13.99
C VAL A 5 -9.86 -12.01 13.25
N VAL A 6 -11.09 -12.23 13.74
CA VAL A 6 -12.29 -11.62 13.14
C VAL A 6 -12.24 -10.10 13.31
N TRP A 7 -11.86 -9.62 14.49
CA TRP A 7 -11.77 -8.19 14.78
C TRP A 7 -10.71 -7.50 13.93
N SER A 8 -9.46 -8.01 13.92
CA SER A 8 -8.39 -7.38 13.13
C SER A 8 -8.70 -7.42 11.64
N GLY A 9 -9.27 -8.53 11.14
CA GLY A 9 -9.69 -8.66 9.74
C GLY A 9 -10.77 -7.66 9.35
N LEU A 10 -11.87 -7.59 10.13
CA LEU A 10 -12.98 -6.70 9.82
C LEU A 10 -12.59 -5.22 9.89
N VAL A 11 -11.87 -4.83 10.95
CA VAL A 11 -11.41 -3.45 11.14
C VAL A 11 -10.45 -3.05 10.02
N SER A 12 -9.50 -3.91 9.67
CA SER A 12 -8.56 -3.64 8.57
C SER A 12 -9.27 -3.50 7.23
N LEU A 13 -10.24 -4.38 6.94
CA LEU A 13 -11.03 -4.29 5.70
C LEU A 13 -11.76 -2.96 5.56
N VAL A 14 -12.41 -2.50 6.64
CA VAL A 14 -13.11 -1.21 6.62
C VAL A 14 -12.12 -0.05 6.49
N ALA A 15 -11.05 -0.05 7.27
CA ALA A 15 -10.05 1.02 7.25
C ALA A 15 -9.39 1.16 5.88
N PHE A 16 -8.90 0.06 5.30
CA PHE A 16 -8.25 0.10 3.98
C PHE A 16 -9.22 0.50 2.88
N LYS A 17 -10.49 0.05 2.94
CA LYS A 17 -11.49 0.42 1.94
C LYS A 17 -11.88 1.90 2.00
N VAL A 18 -11.90 2.49 3.19
CA VAL A 18 -12.10 3.93 3.36
C VAL A 18 -10.91 4.69 2.79
N VAL A 19 -9.67 4.33 3.16
CA VAL A 19 -8.46 4.99 2.65
C VAL A 19 -8.37 4.93 1.12
N ASP A 20 -8.66 3.76 0.54
CA ASP A 20 -8.62 3.54 -0.90
C ASP A 20 -9.64 4.43 -1.64
N MET A 21 -10.81 4.68 -1.05
CA MET A 21 -11.84 5.54 -1.64
C MET A 21 -11.47 7.03 -1.64
N PHE A 22 -10.78 7.51 -0.59
CA PHE A 22 -10.53 8.94 -0.41
C PHE A 22 -9.16 9.41 -0.92
N ILE A 23 -8.13 8.58 -0.78
CA ILE A 23 -6.74 8.96 -1.04
C ILE A 23 -6.11 8.05 -2.11
N GLY A 24 -6.58 6.80 -2.20
CA GLY A 24 -5.95 5.76 -3.01
C GLY A 24 -4.86 5.05 -2.21
N LEU A 25 -4.96 3.72 -2.10
CA LEU A 25 -4.02 2.93 -1.28
C LEU A 25 -2.78 2.46 -2.08
N ARG A 26 -2.89 2.38 -3.40
CA ARG A 26 -1.87 1.84 -4.30
C ARG A 26 -1.43 2.92 -5.28
N VAL A 27 -0.12 2.97 -5.55
CA VAL A 27 0.45 3.84 -6.58
C VAL A 27 0.01 3.40 -7.99
N PRO A 28 0.10 4.29 -9.00
CA PRO A 28 -0.19 3.94 -10.39
C PRO A 28 0.69 2.80 -10.92
N GLU A 29 0.17 1.99 -11.84
CA GLU A 29 0.88 0.81 -12.40
C GLU A 29 2.22 1.19 -13.07
N GLU A 30 2.30 2.37 -13.69
CA GLU A 30 3.53 2.88 -14.28
C GLU A 30 4.62 3.11 -13.23
N GLU A 31 4.26 3.73 -12.10
CA GLU A 31 5.18 3.97 -10.99
C GLU A 31 5.61 2.67 -10.29
N GLU A 32 4.72 1.68 -10.22
CA GLU A 32 5.05 0.35 -9.71
C GLU A 32 6.04 -0.40 -10.61
N ARG A 33 5.94 -0.21 -11.93
CA ARG A 33 6.83 -0.85 -12.91
C ARG A 33 8.21 -0.20 -12.95
N GLU A 34 8.27 1.12 -12.83
CA GLU A 34 9.53 1.87 -12.81
C GLU A 34 10.28 1.68 -11.48
N GLY A 35 9.54 1.50 -10.38
CA GLY A 35 10.09 1.17 -9.07
C GLY A 35 9.97 2.32 -8.09
N LEU A 36 9.48 2.03 -6.88
CA LEU A 36 9.17 3.03 -5.85
C LEU A 36 10.40 3.76 -5.30
N ASP A 37 11.57 3.13 -5.36
CA ASP A 37 12.81 3.79 -4.98
C ASP A 37 13.07 4.99 -5.92
N ILE A 38 12.85 4.80 -7.23
CA ILE A 38 13.01 5.86 -8.23
C ILE A 38 11.83 6.84 -8.15
N THR A 39 10.59 6.34 -8.17
CA THR A 39 9.41 7.19 -8.36
C THR A 39 8.96 7.92 -7.09
N SER A 40 9.13 7.30 -5.91
CA SER A 40 8.71 7.88 -4.62
C SER A 40 9.87 8.44 -3.80
N HIS A 41 11.09 7.93 -3.97
CA HIS A 41 12.26 8.34 -3.17
C HIS A 41 13.36 9.03 -4.00
N GLY A 42 13.31 8.97 -5.34
CA GLY A 42 14.30 9.60 -6.22
C GLY A 42 15.68 8.93 -6.17
N GLU A 43 15.77 7.71 -5.65
CA GLU A 43 17.03 6.99 -5.44
C GLU A 43 17.03 5.68 -6.23
N SER A 44 18.16 5.32 -6.83
CA SER A 44 18.37 3.96 -7.33
C SER A 44 19.02 3.14 -6.20
N ALA A 45 18.34 2.10 -5.71
CA ALA A 45 18.88 1.26 -4.63
C ALA A 45 20.23 0.61 -4.99
N TYR A 46 20.52 0.46 -6.28
CA TYR A 46 21.82 0.01 -6.79
C TYR A 46 22.30 0.88 -7.96
N HIS A 47 23.53 1.36 -7.87
CA HIS A 47 24.30 1.85 -9.01
C HIS A 47 25.32 0.77 -9.39
N ILE A 48 25.18 0.21 -10.60
CA ILE A 48 26.21 -0.63 -11.25
C ILE A 48 27.08 0.23 -12.16
#